data_AF-A0A6N4WV26-F1
#
_entry.id   AF-A0A6N4WV26-F1
#
_cell.length_a   1.000
_cell.length_b   1.000
_cell.length_c   1.000
_cell.angle_alpha   90.00
_cell.angle_beta   90.00
_cell.angle_gamma   90.00
#
_symmetry.space_group_name_H-M   'P 1'
#
loop_
_entity.id
_entity.type
_entity.pdbx_description
1 polymer ?
#
loop_
_entity_poly.entity_id
_entity_poly.type
_entity_poly.pdbx_seq_one_letter_code
_entity_poly.pdbx_strand_id
1 'polypeptide(L)'
;MDKFKNLLLPLALIFGAIAVFETGARYGATNMRAHAIASELQLPLGIYITGQSSMDEKNVAQWATIIDNGIAAGSVHRQIWYLNKAAKAQLDKVLTFALTVRGDGAAKRFETIANSDQPKGIDDSRLSEIRNAIDSAKVELIDNAPKPTEAESSEQAETGEVKSDA
;
A
#
# COMPACT_ATOMS: atom_id res chain seq x y z
N MET A 1 -3.28 -48.63 22.30
CA MET A 1 -3.72 -47.56 21.36
C MET A 1 -4.20 -46.31 22.10
N ASP A 2 -4.79 -46.43 23.29
CA ASP A 2 -5.35 -45.27 24.02
C ASP A 2 -4.32 -44.25 24.50
N LYS A 3 -3.09 -44.67 24.82
CA LYS A 3 -2.00 -43.75 25.20
C LYS A 3 -1.59 -42.78 24.07
N PHE A 4 -1.61 -43.22 22.82
CA PHE A 4 -1.33 -42.35 21.66
C PHE A 4 -2.49 -41.39 21.37
N LYS A 5 -3.74 -41.86 21.46
CA LYS A 5 -4.93 -41.00 21.35
C LYS A 5 -5.00 -39.93 22.45
N ASN A 6 -4.66 -40.29 23.69
CA ASN A 6 -4.61 -39.35 24.81
C ASN A 6 -3.47 -38.35 24.72
N LEU A 7 -2.43 -38.62 23.93
CA LEU A 7 -1.34 -37.68 23.66
C LEU A 7 -1.66 -36.75 22.47
N LEU A 8 -2.42 -37.22 21.48
CA LEU A 8 -2.79 -36.45 20.29
C LEU A 8 -3.68 -35.24 20.62
N LEU A 9 -4.61 -35.38 21.55
CA LEU A 9 -5.52 -34.29 21.95
C LEU A 9 -4.78 -33.06 22.54
N PRO A 10 -3.91 -33.21 23.57
CA PRO A 10 -3.14 -32.07 24.08
C PRO A 10 -2.14 -31.53 23.06
N LEU A 11 -1.55 -32.38 22.21
CA LEU A 11 -0.66 -31.92 21.14
C LEU A 11 -1.41 -31.06 20.11
N ALA A 12 -2.60 -31.48 19.70
CA ALA A 12 -3.47 -30.73 18.80
C ALA A 12 -3.90 -29.39 19.40
N LEU A 13 -4.16 -29.33 20.71
CA LEU A 13 -4.44 -28.08 21.43
C LEU A 13 -3.24 -27.12 21.40
N ILE A 14 -2.02 -27.62 21.63
CA ILE A 14 -0.81 -26.79 21.58
C ILE A 14 -0.56 -26.27 20.15
N PHE A 15 -0.64 -27.14 19.14
CA PHE A 15 -0.49 -26.72 17.75
C PHE A 15 -1.60 -25.75 17.31
N GLY A 16 -2.83 -25.97 17.76
CA GLY A 16 -3.95 -25.05 17.52
C GLY A 16 -3.70 -23.68 18.15
N ALA A 17 -3.23 -23.63 19.40
CA ALA A 17 -2.89 -22.37 20.07
C ALA A 17 -1.75 -21.62 19.38
N ILE A 18 -0.68 -22.32 18.97
CA ILE A 18 0.44 -21.74 18.22
C ILE A 18 -0.05 -21.18 16.88
N ALA A 19 -0.86 -21.95 16.15
CA ALA A 19 -1.39 -21.53 14.86
C ALA A 19 -2.26 -20.27 14.99
N VAL A 20 -3.14 -20.18 16.00
CA VAL A 20 -3.98 -19.00 16.24
C VAL A 20 -3.12 -17.79 16.60
N PHE A 21 -2.14 -17.95 17.49
CA PHE A 21 -1.28 -16.85 17.90
C PHE A 21 -0.43 -16.31 16.76
N GLU A 22 0.22 -17.20 16.00
CA GLU A 22 1.08 -16.82 14.89
C GLU A 22 0.29 -16.18 13.74
N THR A 23 -0.88 -16.74 13.42
CA THR A 23 -1.76 -16.19 12.39
C THR A 23 -2.31 -14.83 12.82
N GLY A 24 -2.71 -14.67 14.09
CA GLY A 24 -3.19 -13.41 14.65
C GLY A 24 -2.10 -12.32 14.66
N ALA A 25 -0.89 -12.66 15.09
CA ALA A 25 0.25 -11.71 15.11
C ALA A 25 0.64 -11.27 13.70
N ARG A 26 0.75 -12.21 12.75
CA ARG A 26 1.05 -11.91 11.34
C ARG A 26 -0.04 -11.07 10.70
N TYR A 27 -1.31 -11.35 11.00
CA TYR A 27 -2.45 -10.58 10.52
C TYR A 27 -2.41 -9.14 11.04
N GLY A 28 -2.20 -8.95 12.36
CA GLY A 28 -2.06 -7.62 12.97
C GLY A 28 -0.91 -6.81 12.36
N ALA A 29 0.28 -7.41 12.28
CA ALA A 29 1.48 -6.77 11.73
C ALA A 29 1.31 -6.37 10.26
N THR A 30 0.68 -7.23 9.46
CA THR A 30 0.45 -6.96 8.03
C THR A 30 -0.51 -5.79 7.81
N ASN A 31 -1.59 -5.70 8.61
CA ASN A 31 -2.53 -4.60 8.54
C ASN A 31 -1.91 -3.28 9.02
N MET A 32 -1.14 -3.32 10.12
CA MET A 32 -0.40 -2.14 10.59
C MET A 32 0.61 -1.66 9.55
N ARG A 33 1.28 -2.58 8.85
CA ARG A 33 2.22 -2.23 7.78
C ARG A 33 1.53 -1.54 6.60
N ALA A 34 0.30 -1.92 6.25
CA ALA A 34 -0.45 -1.22 5.21
C ALA A 34 -0.75 0.24 5.61
N HIS A 35 -1.15 0.46 6.87
CA HIS A 35 -1.33 1.81 7.40
C HIS A 35 -0.02 2.60 7.45
N ALA A 36 1.08 1.97 7.87
CA ALA A 36 2.39 2.60 7.92
C ALA A 36 2.85 3.06 6.53
N ILE A 37 2.77 2.17 5.52
CA ILE A 37 3.11 2.52 4.13
C ILE A 37 2.26 3.69 3.64
N ALA A 38 0.95 3.67 3.92
CA ALA A 38 0.05 4.76 3.54
C ALA A 38 0.48 6.09 4.19
N SER A 39 0.80 6.10 5.48
CA SER A 39 1.26 7.29 6.19
C SER A 39 2.65 7.77 5.72
N GLU A 40 3.58 6.85 5.47
CA GLU A 40 4.93 7.14 4.98
C GLU A 40 4.92 7.76 3.58
N LEU A 41 3.92 7.43 2.75
CA LEU A 41 3.75 8.00 1.41
C LEU A 41 3.19 9.43 1.42
N GLN A 42 2.36 9.78 2.40
CA GLN A 42 1.63 11.06 2.40
C GLN A 42 2.56 12.27 2.47
N LEU A 43 3.56 12.25 3.36
CA LEU A 43 4.46 13.38 3.56
C LEU A 43 5.36 13.65 2.33
N PRO A 44 6.08 12.65 1.77
CA PRO A 44 6.84 12.83 0.54
C PRO A 44 6.00 13.33 -0.63
N LEU A 45 4.77 12.81 -0.80
CA LEU A 45 3.86 13.27 -1.85
C LEU A 45 3.48 14.75 -1.67
N GLY A 46 3.12 15.15 -0.45
CA GLY A 46 2.79 16.54 -0.14
C GLY A 46 3.96 17.48 -0.44
N ILE A 47 5.17 17.13 0.00
CA ILE A 47 6.40 17.89 -0.28
C ILE A 47 6.66 17.97 -1.78
N TYR A 48 6.57 16.86 -2.50
CA TYR A 48 6.84 16.80 -3.93
C TYR A 48 5.88 17.69 -4.73
N ILE A 49 4.58 17.65 -4.42
CA ILE A 49 3.56 18.43 -5.13
C ILE A 49 3.68 19.92 -4.81
N THR A 50 3.82 20.27 -3.53
CA THR A 50 3.87 21.69 -3.11
C THR A 50 5.19 22.36 -3.47
N GLY A 51 6.29 21.61 -3.50
CA GLY A 51 7.63 22.12 -3.75
C GLY A 51 8.10 21.99 -5.20
N GLN A 52 7.33 21.36 -6.09
CA GLN A 52 7.80 21.02 -7.44
C GLN A 52 8.33 22.21 -8.22
N SER A 53 7.72 23.39 -8.05
CA SER A 53 8.08 24.61 -8.78
C SER A 53 9.24 25.40 -8.16
N SER A 54 9.65 25.09 -6.92
CA SER A 54 10.66 25.84 -6.16
C SER A 54 11.86 24.99 -5.73
N MET A 55 11.79 23.68 -5.87
CA MET A 55 12.89 22.76 -5.59
C MET A 55 13.89 22.71 -6.75
N ASP A 56 15.16 22.53 -6.41
CA ASP A 56 16.18 22.19 -7.40
C ASP A 56 15.97 20.76 -7.94
N GLU A 57 16.53 20.50 -9.12
CA GLU A 57 16.35 19.20 -9.81
C GLU A 57 16.80 18.01 -8.95
N LYS A 58 17.85 18.21 -8.14
CA LYS A 58 18.38 17.17 -7.25
C LYS A 58 17.38 16.79 -6.16
N ASN A 59 16.76 17.76 -5.49
CA ASN A 59 15.75 17.46 -4.47
C ASN A 59 14.49 16.87 -5.11
N VAL A 60 14.08 17.35 -6.28
CA VAL A 60 12.96 16.74 -7.03
C VAL A 60 13.24 15.27 -7.31
N ALA A 61 14.43 14.93 -7.80
CA ALA A 61 14.84 13.54 -8.08
C ALA A 61 14.90 12.67 -6.81
N GLN A 62 15.33 13.24 -5.68
CA GLN A 62 15.37 12.54 -4.39
C GLN A 62 13.96 12.20 -3.89
N TRP A 63 13.04 13.19 -3.88
CA TRP A 63 11.65 12.96 -3.47
C TRP A 63 10.93 12.01 -4.43
N ALA A 64 11.17 12.17 -5.73
CA ALA A 64 10.71 11.24 -6.76
C ALA A 64 11.13 9.79 -6.44
N THR A 65 12.37 9.57 -6.04
CA THR A 65 12.89 8.24 -5.69
C THR A 65 12.21 7.67 -4.44
N ILE A 66 12.00 8.51 -3.42
CA ILE A 66 11.31 8.10 -2.17
C ILE A 66 9.87 7.68 -2.49
N ILE A 67 9.16 8.48 -3.28
CA ILE A 67 7.78 8.20 -3.70
C ILE A 67 7.72 6.91 -4.53
N ASP A 68 8.63 6.72 -5.49
CA ASP A 68 8.65 5.50 -6.30
C ASP A 68 8.84 4.24 -5.45
N ASN A 69 9.74 4.29 -4.47
CA ASN A 69 9.95 3.18 -3.54
C ASN A 69 8.69 2.92 -2.68
N GLY A 70 8.01 3.98 -2.25
CA GLY A 70 6.74 3.87 -1.54
C GLY A 70 5.63 3.27 -2.39
N ILE A 71 5.52 3.67 -3.67
CA ILE A 71 4.57 3.09 -4.65
C ILE A 71 4.86 1.60 -4.84
N ALA A 72 6.13 1.22 -5.01
CA ALA A 72 6.52 -0.19 -5.12
C ALA A 72 6.16 -0.98 -3.85
N ALA A 73 6.51 -0.47 -2.67
CA ALA A 73 6.21 -1.11 -1.40
C ALA A 73 4.70 -1.28 -1.19
N GLY A 74 3.91 -0.24 -1.45
CA GLY A 74 2.46 -0.27 -1.35
C GLY A 74 1.82 -1.23 -2.36
N SER A 75 2.29 -1.23 -3.60
CA SER A 75 1.77 -2.11 -4.66
C SER A 75 2.02 -3.58 -4.33
N VAL A 76 3.23 -3.94 -3.89
CA VAL A 76 3.55 -5.31 -3.46
C VAL A 76 2.74 -5.69 -2.22
N HIS A 77 2.66 -4.81 -1.22
CA HIS A 77 1.93 -5.09 0.02
C HIS A 77 0.43 -5.30 -0.23
N ARG A 78 -0.14 -4.59 -1.20
CA ARG A 78 -1.55 -4.71 -1.61
C ARG A 78 -1.92 -6.10 -2.17
N GLN A 79 -0.95 -6.85 -2.70
CA GLN A 79 -1.15 -8.21 -3.20
C GLN A 79 -1.36 -9.24 -2.06
N ILE A 80 -1.18 -8.86 -0.79
CA ILE A 80 -1.41 -9.75 0.34
C ILE A 80 -2.91 -10.01 0.52
N TRP A 81 -3.29 -11.29 0.41
CA TRP A 81 -4.70 -11.72 0.38
C TRP A 81 -5.47 -11.48 1.69
N TYR A 82 -4.79 -11.45 2.84
CA TYR A 82 -5.41 -11.33 4.17
C TYR A 82 -5.32 -9.91 4.75
N LEU A 83 -5.22 -8.88 3.90
CA LEU A 83 -5.41 -7.51 4.36
C LEU A 83 -6.88 -7.29 4.74
N ASN A 84 -7.10 -6.69 5.91
CA ASN A 84 -8.42 -6.27 6.33
C ASN A 84 -8.91 -5.14 5.41
N LYS A 85 -10.23 -4.99 5.29
CA LYS A 85 -10.84 -4.04 4.33
C LYS A 85 -10.42 -2.59 4.60
N ALA A 86 -10.33 -2.16 5.86
CA ALA A 86 -10.00 -0.78 6.22
C ALA A 86 -8.55 -0.41 5.91
N ALA A 87 -7.60 -1.30 6.23
CA ALA A 87 -6.19 -1.15 5.96
C ALA A 87 -5.92 -1.16 4.46
N LYS A 88 -6.59 -2.06 3.72
CA LYS A 88 -6.55 -2.07 2.26
C LYS A 88 -7.13 -0.79 1.67
N ALA A 89 -8.31 -0.35 2.11
CA ALA A 89 -8.93 0.89 1.61
C ALA A 89 -8.06 2.13 1.87
N GLN A 90 -7.45 2.23 3.06
CA GLN A 90 -6.54 3.34 3.37
C GLN A 90 -5.27 3.31 2.50
N LEU A 91 -4.69 2.13 2.30
CA LEU A 91 -3.56 1.95 1.41
C LEU A 91 -3.94 2.30 -0.03
N ASP A 92 -5.04 1.77 -0.53
CA ASP A 92 -5.56 2.00 -1.89
C ASP A 92 -5.81 3.50 -2.12
N LYS A 93 -6.44 4.20 -1.17
CA LYS A 93 -6.67 5.66 -1.26
C LYS A 93 -5.38 6.44 -1.49
N VAL A 94 -4.35 6.20 -0.68
CA VAL A 94 -3.06 6.89 -0.82
C VAL A 94 -2.33 6.44 -2.08
N LEU A 95 -2.38 5.15 -2.39
CA LEU A 95 -1.70 4.57 -3.55
C LEU A 95 -2.31 5.07 -4.86
N THR A 96 -3.64 5.20 -4.97
CA THR A 96 -4.33 5.83 -6.10
C THR A 96 -3.80 7.24 -6.34
N PHE A 97 -3.71 8.05 -5.28
CA PHE A 97 -3.18 9.40 -5.40
C PHE A 97 -1.70 9.40 -5.82
N ALA A 98 -0.87 8.55 -5.20
CA ALA A 98 0.54 8.41 -5.53
C ALA A 98 0.76 7.98 -6.99
N LEU A 99 -0.03 7.01 -7.47
CA LEU A 99 0.00 6.50 -8.84
C LEU A 99 -0.45 7.56 -9.85
N THR A 100 -1.43 8.40 -9.50
CA THR A 100 -1.84 9.53 -10.34
C THR A 100 -0.71 10.55 -10.50
N VAL A 101 0.03 10.81 -9.42
CA VAL A 101 1.09 11.84 -9.42
C VAL A 101 2.39 11.31 -10.03
N ARG A 102 2.75 10.05 -9.79
CA ARG A 102 4.07 9.49 -10.09
C ARG A 102 4.08 8.05 -10.62
N GLY A 103 2.94 7.45 -10.94
CA GLY A 103 2.85 6.04 -11.35
C GLY A 103 3.68 5.69 -12.58
N ASP A 104 3.67 6.52 -13.63
CA ASP A 104 4.47 6.29 -14.83
C ASP A 104 5.98 6.40 -14.56
N GLY A 105 6.38 7.38 -13.78
CA GLY A 105 7.79 7.54 -13.41
C GLY A 105 8.27 6.40 -12.50
N ALA A 106 7.41 5.88 -11.62
CA ALA A 106 7.72 4.70 -10.81
C ALA A 106 7.94 3.46 -11.69
N ALA A 107 7.01 3.18 -12.62
CA ALA A 107 7.14 2.07 -13.56
C ALA A 107 8.44 2.16 -14.37
N LYS A 108 8.71 3.34 -14.95
CA LYS A 108 9.92 3.59 -15.73
C LYS A 108 11.21 3.43 -14.91
N ARG A 109 11.20 3.86 -13.65
CA ARG A 109 12.37 3.72 -12.76
C ARG A 109 12.69 2.25 -12.50
N PHE A 110 11.69 1.43 -12.17
CA PHE A 110 11.92 0.00 -11.92
C PHE A 110 12.24 -0.79 -13.18
N GLU A 111 11.72 -0.38 -14.34
CA GLU A 111 12.17 -0.88 -15.64
C GLU A 111 13.63 -0.53 -15.91
N THR A 112 14.04 0.72 -15.64
CA THR A 112 15.42 1.16 -15.83
C THR A 112 16.38 0.37 -14.92
N ILE A 113 15.99 0.13 -13.67
CA ILE A 113 16.78 -0.68 -12.72
C ILE A 113 16.97 -2.11 -13.25
N ALA A 114 15.90 -2.72 -13.78
CA ALA A 114 15.95 -4.06 -14.35
C ALA A 114 16.87 -4.17 -15.59
N ASN A 115 16.99 -3.08 -16.35
CA ASN A 115 17.83 -3.00 -17.55
C ASN A 115 19.25 -2.44 -17.29
N SER A 116 19.62 -2.19 -16.03
CA SER A 116 20.91 -1.63 -15.61
C SER A 116 21.72 -2.63 -14.78
N ASP A 117 22.98 -2.32 -14.47
CA ASP A 117 23.76 -3.08 -13.48
C ASP A 117 23.00 -3.11 -12.15
N GLN A 118 22.47 -4.28 -11.81
CA GLN A 118 21.53 -4.40 -10.71
C GLN A 118 22.15 -3.97 -9.38
N PRO A 119 21.40 -3.19 -8.56
CA PRO A 119 21.85 -2.89 -7.21
C PRO A 119 22.00 -4.20 -6.43
N LYS A 120 23.14 -4.34 -5.73
CA LYS A 120 23.41 -5.50 -4.88
C LYS A 120 22.27 -5.70 -3.88
N GLY A 121 21.62 -6.85 -3.93
CA GLY A 121 20.59 -7.25 -2.96
C GLY A 121 19.15 -7.31 -3.47
N ILE A 122 18.91 -7.04 -4.76
CA ILE A 122 17.62 -7.33 -5.41
C ILE A 122 17.91 -8.20 -6.63
N ASP A 123 17.31 -9.39 -6.68
CA ASP A 123 17.40 -10.27 -7.86
C ASP A 123 16.34 -9.92 -8.92
N ASP A 124 16.53 -10.46 -10.13
CA ASP A 124 15.60 -10.32 -11.26
C ASP A 124 14.16 -10.67 -10.90
N SER A 125 13.98 -11.71 -10.09
CA SER A 125 12.65 -12.21 -9.73
C SER A 125 11.89 -11.20 -8.87
N ARG A 126 12.59 -10.56 -7.93
CA ARG A 126 12.04 -9.54 -7.05
C ARG A 126 11.74 -8.25 -7.81
N LEU A 127 12.58 -7.86 -8.77
CA LEU A 127 12.28 -6.73 -9.65
C LEU A 127 11.05 -7.00 -10.52
N SER A 128 10.91 -8.21 -11.06
CA SER A 128 9.72 -8.59 -11.82
C SER A 128 8.46 -8.55 -10.95
N GLU A 129 8.53 -9.01 -9.70
CA GLU A 129 7.41 -8.95 -8.75
C GLU A 129 6.98 -7.51 -8.50
N ILE A 130 7.94 -6.61 -8.24
CA ILE A 130 7.67 -5.19 -8.02
C ILE A 130 7.00 -4.57 -9.25
N ARG A 131 7.52 -4.82 -10.45
CA ARG A 131 6.96 -4.28 -11.70
C ARG A 131 5.52 -4.76 -11.91
N ASN A 132 5.31 -6.08 -11.82
CA ASN A 132 3.98 -6.66 -11.97
C ASN A 132 2.99 -6.12 -10.93
N ALA A 133 3.46 -5.87 -9.69
CA ALA A 133 2.63 -5.28 -8.65
C ALA A 133 2.24 -3.84 -8.96
N ILE A 134 3.18 -3.02 -9.44
CA ILE A 134 2.91 -1.63 -9.85
C ILE A 134 1.92 -1.61 -11.01
N ASP A 135 2.13 -2.43 -12.03
CA ASP A 135 1.26 -2.49 -13.22
C ASP A 135 -0.15 -2.96 -12.83
N SER A 136 -0.25 -3.99 -11.97
CA SER A 136 -1.54 -4.45 -11.45
C SER A 136 -2.25 -3.36 -10.64
N ALA A 137 -1.51 -2.63 -9.79
CA ALA A 137 -2.07 -1.55 -9.00
C ALA A 137 -2.54 -0.39 -9.90
N LYS A 138 -1.82 -0.04 -10.97
CA LYS A 138 -2.28 0.96 -11.95
C LYS A 138 -3.57 0.51 -12.63
N VAL A 139 -3.61 -0.72 -13.12
CA VAL A 139 -4.80 -1.27 -13.80
C VAL A 139 -6.00 -1.28 -12.85
N GLU A 140 -5.84 -1.71 -11.61
CA GLU A 140 -6.95 -1.84 -10.66
C GLU A 140 -7.39 -0.52 -10.04
N LEU A 141 -6.47 0.41 -9.76
CA LEU A 141 -6.75 1.63 -8.99
C LEU A 141 -6.87 2.89 -9.86
N ILE A 142 -6.39 2.86 -11.10
CA ILE A 142 -6.44 3.99 -12.03
C ILE A 142 -7.31 3.63 -13.24
N ASP A 143 -6.92 2.61 -14.01
CA ASP A 143 -7.56 2.32 -15.30
C ASP A 143 -8.97 1.75 -15.15
N ASN A 144 -9.18 0.89 -14.13
CA ASN A 144 -10.46 0.28 -13.79
C ASN A 144 -11.08 0.90 -12.52
N ALA A 145 -10.65 2.10 -12.11
CA ALA A 145 -11.19 2.76 -10.94
C ALA A 145 -12.73 2.87 -11.06
N PRO A 146 -13.50 2.42 -10.06
CA PRO A 146 -14.94 2.59 -10.09
C PRO A 146 -15.26 4.10 -10.18
N LYS A 147 -16.04 4.48 -11.19
CA LYS A 147 -16.47 5.87 -11.36
C LYS A 147 -17.20 6.31 -10.08
N PRO A 148 -16.96 7.53 -9.57
CA PRO A 148 -17.64 8.01 -8.38
C PRO A 148 -19.15 7.96 -8.62
N THR A 149 -19.85 7.14 -7.86
CA THR A 149 -21.31 7.22 -7.75
C THR A 149 -21.63 8.47 -6.93
N GLU A 150 -22.54 9.31 -7.40
CA GLU A 150 -22.94 10.63 -6.87
C GLU A 150 -23.44 10.66 -5.40
N ALA A 151 -23.32 9.56 -4.64
CA ALA A 151 -23.82 9.44 -3.28
C ALA A 151 -22.83 9.91 -2.19
N GLU A 152 -21.55 10.13 -2.50
CA GLU A 152 -20.56 10.61 -1.51
C GLU A 152 -20.39 12.14 -1.49
N SER A 153 -21.04 12.88 -2.40
CA SER A 153 -21.01 14.35 -2.44
C SER A 153 -22.09 15.01 -1.56
N SER A 154 -23.06 14.25 -1.05
CA SER A 154 -24.18 14.80 -0.26
C SER A 154 -23.96 14.86 1.26
N GLU A 155 -22.93 14.22 1.82
CA GLU A 155 -22.73 14.20 3.28
C GLU A 155 -21.87 15.37 3.82
N GLN A 156 -21.40 16.27 2.95
CA GLN A 156 -20.72 17.52 3.34
C GLN A 156 -21.57 18.78 3.16
N ALA A 157 -22.81 18.68 2.66
CA ALA A 157 -23.66 19.84 2.42
C ALA A 157 -24.58 20.22 3.61
N GLU A 158 -24.71 19.39 4.64
CA GLU A 158 -25.69 19.59 5.73
C GLU A 158 -25.14 20.22 7.02
N THR A 159 -23.85 20.60 7.09
CA THR A 159 -23.30 21.33 8.26
C THR A 159 -23.14 22.84 8.07
N GLY A 160 -23.71 23.39 6.99
CA GLY A 160 -23.59 24.81 6.62
C GLY A 160 -24.90 25.59 6.68
N GLU A 161 -25.67 25.53 7.77
CA GLU A 161 -26.76 26.48 7.98
C GLU A 161 -26.62 27.20 9.34
N VAL A 162 -25.74 28.21 9.36
CA VAL A 162 -25.80 29.26 10.39
C VAL A 162 -26.95 30.18 10.02
N LYS A 163 -28.11 29.97 10.65
CA LYS A 163 -29.19 30.96 10.68
C LYS A 163 -28.67 32.25 11.30
N SER A 164 -28.47 33.27 10.48
CA SER A 164 -28.52 34.65 10.94
C SER A 164 -29.98 35.07 10.95
N ASP A 165 -30.57 35.27 12.12
CA ASP A 165 -31.84 35.99 12.25
C ASP A 165 -31.81 36.87 13.50
N ALA A 166 -32.16 38.14 13.25
CA ALA A 166 -32.57 39.23 14.14
C ALA A 166 -31.53 39.88 15.07
#